data_AF-A0A3R9XHF7-F1
#
_entry.id   AF-A0A3R9XHF7-F1
#
_cell.length_a   1.000
_cell.length_b   1.000
_cell.length_c   1.000
_cell.angle_alpha   90.00
_cell.angle_beta   90.00
_cell.angle_gamma   90.00
#
_symmetry.space_group_name_H-M   'P 1'
#
loop_
_entity.id
_entity.type
_entity.pdbx_description
1 polymer ?
#
loop_
_entity_poly.entity_id
_entity_poly.type
_entity_poly.pdbx_seq_one_letter_code
_entity_poly.pdbx_strand_id
1 'polypeptide(L)'
;MNIRVKILSSLLRDIRADLHRHHPFAYERVGFINAGATWMGDDLMLVARNYQPVADDDYERSMAVGAQIGPDAIRKALEAAYKHKSCILHVHTHGGWSRPEFSATDLKSAASFVPGFFNALPGMPHGIIVLSNDSARGLMWTAPKIRPTYVAGFVEIGAQFQRIGEAA
;
A
#
# COMPACT_ATOMS: atom_id res chain seq x y z
N MET A 1 0.61 -9.27 -17.87
CA MET A 1 0.51 -8.05 -17.05
C MET A 1 1.67 -7.99 -16.07
N ASN A 2 2.57 -7.03 -16.26
CA ASN A 2 3.66 -6.70 -15.36
C ASN A 2 3.24 -5.46 -14.53
N ILE A 3 3.20 -5.60 -13.20
CA ILE A 3 2.84 -4.50 -12.31
C ILE A 3 4.11 -4.00 -11.61
N ARG A 4 4.39 -2.70 -11.68
CA ARG A 4 5.53 -2.08 -11.00
C ARG A 4 5.07 -0.94 -10.11
N VAL A 5 5.73 -0.80 -8.96
CA VAL A 5 5.48 0.27 -7.99
C VAL A 5 6.74 1.11 -7.84
N LYS A 6 6.59 2.42 -7.94
CA LYS A 6 7.65 3.39 -7.64
C LYS A 6 7.31 4.17 -6.39
N ILE A 7 8.30 4.39 -5.53
CA ILE A 7 8.14 5.12 -4.27
C ILE A 7 9.38 5.95 -3.99
N LEU A 8 9.20 7.19 -3.51
CA LEU A 8 10.31 8.04 -3.08
C LEU A 8 10.99 7.45 -1.84
N SER A 9 12.32 7.50 -1.74
CA SER A 9 13.07 7.05 -0.55
C SER A 9 12.62 7.75 0.71
N SER A 10 12.31 9.05 0.63
CA SER A 10 11.79 9.81 1.78
C SER A 10 10.45 9.25 2.25
N LEU A 11 9.50 9.04 1.33
CA LEU A 11 8.19 8.48 1.64
C LEU A 11 8.30 7.04 2.18
N LEU A 12 9.15 6.21 1.57
CA LEU A 12 9.37 4.84 2.03
C LEU A 12 9.98 4.83 3.45
N ARG A 13 10.94 5.71 3.74
CA ARG A 13 11.52 5.89 5.07
C ARG A 13 10.46 6.31 6.08
N ASP A 14 9.59 7.25 5.74
CA ASP A 14 8.54 7.74 6.63
C ASP A 14 7.49 6.66 6.92
N ILE A 15 7.09 5.88 5.90
CA ILE A 15 6.23 4.71 6.06
C ILE A 15 6.87 3.69 7.01
N ARG A 16 8.14 3.35 6.77
CA ARG A 16 8.87 2.40 7.62
C ARG A 16 8.93 2.89 9.05
N ALA A 17 9.22 4.17 9.28
CA ALA A 17 9.31 4.75 10.60
C ALA A 17 7.96 4.66 11.35
N ASP A 18 6.84 4.96 10.69
CA ASP A 18 5.52 4.83 11.30
C ASP A 18 5.16 3.37 11.59
N LEU A 19 5.41 2.48 10.64
CA LEU A 19 5.08 1.05 10.79
C LEU A 19 5.88 0.35 11.90
N HIS A 20 7.01 0.93 12.34
CA HIS A 20 7.80 0.42 13.48
C HIS A 20 7.37 1.02 14.83
N ARG A 21 6.42 1.96 14.87
CA ARG A 21 5.93 2.50 16.13
C ARG A 21 5.20 1.42 16.93
N HIS A 22 5.48 1.33 18.22
CA HIS A 22 4.71 0.47 19.11
C HIS A 22 3.25 0.91 19.21
N HIS A 23 2.33 -0.06 19.23
CA HIS A 23 0.94 0.13 19.68
C HIS A 23 0.76 -0.55 21.03
N PRO A 24 -0.07 -0.01 21.95
CA PRO A 24 -0.36 -0.65 23.24
C PRO A 24 -0.94 -2.08 23.19
N PHE A 25 -1.43 -2.55 22.04
CA PHE A 25 -2.10 -3.86 21.94
C PHE A 25 -2.02 -4.50 20.54
N ALA A 26 -1.87 -3.71 19.48
CA ALA A 26 -1.61 -4.26 18.15
C ALA A 26 -0.14 -4.68 18.05
N TYR A 27 0.10 -5.88 17.53
CA TYR A 27 1.44 -6.41 17.30
C TYR A 27 2.09 -5.77 16.07
N GLU A 28 1.28 -5.30 15.13
CA GLU A 28 1.71 -4.62 13.92
C GLU A 28 1.04 -3.26 13.77
N ARG A 29 1.70 -2.36 13.07
CA ARG A 29 1.09 -1.12 12.57
C ARG A 29 0.73 -1.31 11.10
N VAL A 30 -0.31 -0.59 10.67
CA VAL A 30 -0.76 -0.56 9.29
C VAL A 30 -1.05 0.87 8.85
N GLY A 31 -1.06 1.07 7.54
CA GLY A 31 -1.41 2.34 6.92
C GLY A 31 -1.90 2.16 5.50
N PHE A 32 -2.11 3.29 4.82
CA PHE A 32 -2.55 3.31 3.42
C PHE A 32 -1.62 4.19 2.59
N ILE A 33 -1.21 3.67 1.44
CA ILE A 33 -0.49 4.45 0.43
C ILE A 33 -1.49 4.82 -0.66
N ASN A 34 -1.53 6.11 -0.98
CA ASN A 34 -2.26 6.61 -2.13
C ASN A 34 -1.31 6.71 -3.32
N ALA A 35 -1.64 6.05 -4.43
CA ALA A 35 -0.80 6.00 -5.61
C ALA A 35 -1.54 6.49 -6.86
N GLY A 36 -0.81 7.14 -7.76
CA GLY A 36 -1.25 7.29 -9.14
C GLY A 36 -1.09 5.98 -9.88
N ALA A 37 -2.03 5.65 -10.76
CA ALA A 37 -1.97 4.47 -11.62
C ALA A 37 -1.97 4.89 -13.09
N THR A 38 -1.13 4.26 -13.90
CA THR A 38 -1.16 4.41 -15.36
C THR A 38 -0.97 3.07 -16.04
N TRP A 39 -1.80 2.82 -17.04
CA TRP A 39 -1.69 1.67 -17.92
C TRP A 39 -0.69 1.98 -19.04
N MET A 40 0.15 1.01 -19.38
CA MET A 40 1.13 1.07 -20.47
C MET A 40 0.94 -0.17 -21.34
N GLY A 41 -0.08 -0.16 -22.19
CA GLY A 41 -0.59 -1.38 -22.81
C GLY A 41 -1.17 -2.31 -21.74
N ASP A 42 -0.70 -3.56 -21.70
CA ASP A 42 -1.12 -4.58 -20.73
C ASP A 42 -0.40 -4.50 -19.37
N ASP A 43 0.52 -3.54 -19.21
CA ASP A 43 1.30 -3.35 -17.99
C ASP A 43 0.76 -2.19 -17.15
N LEU A 44 1.02 -2.25 -15.84
CA LEU A 44 0.54 -1.26 -14.87
C LEU A 44 1.71 -0.66 -14.09
N MET A 45 1.80 0.66 -14.11
CA MET A 45 2.74 1.41 -13.29
C MET A 45 2.00 2.17 -12.20
N LEU A 46 2.42 1.99 -10.95
CA LEU A 46 1.97 2.75 -9.80
C LEU A 46 3.08 3.68 -9.31
N VAL A 47 2.72 4.91 -8.97
CA VAL A 47 3.62 5.86 -8.32
C VAL A 47 2.99 6.27 -6.99
N ALA A 48 3.61 5.86 -5.89
CA ALA A 48 3.20 6.27 -4.54
C ALA A 48 3.34 7.80 -4.40
N ARG A 49 2.27 8.45 -3.93
CA ARG A 49 2.18 9.90 -3.81
C ARG A 49 2.13 10.36 -2.37
N ASN A 50 1.41 9.62 -1.52
CA ASN A 50 1.25 9.97 -0.12
C ASN A 50 1.07 8.71 0.73
N TYR A 51 1.31 8.87 2.02
CA TYR A 51 1.06 7.87 3.05
C TYR A 51 0.11 8.42 4.10
N GLN A 52 -0.83 7.58 4.53
CA GLN A 52 -1.77 7.85 5.60
C GLN A 52 -1.61 6.77 6.68
N PRO A 53 -1.02 7.10 7.84
CA PRO A 53 -0.99 6.17 8.96
C PRO A 53 -2.42 5.93 9.49
N VAL A 54 -2.69 4.74 10.00
CA VAL A 54 -3.92 4.50 10.78
C VAL A 54 -3.73 5.07 12.17
N ALA A 55 -4.70 5.89 12.63
CA ALA A 55 -4.65 6.50 13.95
C ALA A 55 -4.83 5.43 15.05
N ASP A 56 -4.20 5.62 16.20
CA ASP A 56 -4.24 4.66 17.32
C ASP A 56 -5.68 4.33 17.76
N ASP A 57 -6.58 5.31 17.73
CA ASP A 57 -8.00 5.13 18.09
C ASP A 57 -8.81 4.32 17.05
N ASP A 58 -8.29 4.12 15.84
CA ASP A 58 -8.94 3.31 14.82
C ASP A 58 -8.52 1.84 14.87
N TYR A 59 -7.64 1.44 15.79
CA TYR A 59 -7.28 0.04 16.02
C TYR A 59 -8.30 -0.63 16.94
N GLU A 60 -8.63 -1.88 16.63
CA GLU A 60 -9.51 -2.72 17.44
C GLU A 60 -8.71 -3.82 18.12
N ARG A 61 -9.02 -4.12 19.38
CA ARG A 61 -8.37 -5.24 20.09
C ARG A 61 -8.83 -6.56 19.49
N SER A 62 -7.86 -7.37 19.07
CA SER A 62 -8.09 -8.70 18.54
C SER A 62 -6.95 -9.62 18.92
N MET A 63 -7.28 -10.84 19.36
CA MET A 63 -6.27 -11.89 19.61
C MET A 63 -6.05 -12.79 18.38
N ALA A 64 -6.82 -12.58 17.30
CA ALA A 64 -6.78 -13.45 16.13
C ALA A 64 -5.81 -12.96 15.04
N VAL A 65 -5.44 -11.67 15.05
CA VAL A 65 -4.64 -11.03 14.00
C VAL A 65 -3.62 -10.07 14.60
N GLY A 66 -2.51 -9.81 13.88
CA GLY A 66 -1.44 -8.91 14.32
C GLY A 66 -1.88 -7.45 14.44
N ALA A 67 -2.80 -7.02 13.57
CA ALA A 67 -3.49 -5.74 13.65
C ALA A 67 -4.92 -5.89 13.13
N GLN A 68 -5.88 -5.29 13.84
CA GLN A 68 -7.24 -5.12 13.36
C GLN A 68 -7.57 -3.63 13.35
N ILE A 69 -8.13 -3.16 12.24
CA ILE A 69 -8.55 -1.77 12.08
C ILE A 69 -10.06 -1.72 11.92
N GLY A 70 -10.66 -0.71 12.54
CA GLY A 70 -12.09 -0.48 12.45
C GLY A 70 -12.51 0.15 11.11
N PRO A 71 -13.82 0.25 10.86
CA PRO A 71 -14.38 0.81 9.63
C PRO A 71 -14.00 2.29 9.42
N ASP A 72 -13.72 3.04 10.49
CA ASP A 72 -13.30 4.44 10.39
C ASP A 72 -11.93 4.61 9.71
N ALA A 73 -10.97 3.71 9.95
CA ALA A 73 -9.70 3.72 9.23
C ALA A 73 -9.90 3.57 7.72
N ILE A 74 -10.76 2.63 7.32
CA ILE A 74 -11.08 2.36 5.91
C ILE A 74 -11.78 3.57 5.29
N ARG A 75 -12.76 4.15 5.98
CA ARG A 75 -13.46 5.36 5.53
C ARG A 75 -12.49 6.52 5.31
N LYS A 76 -11.61 6.80 6.27
CA LYS A 76 -10.59 7.86 6.17
C LYS A 76 -9.64 7.63 4.99
N ALA A 77 -9.27 6.38 4.69
CA ALA A 77 -8.45 6.04 3.53
C ALA A 77 -9.18 6.30 2.20
N LEU A 78 -10.47 5.91 2.13
CA LEU A 78 -11.31 6.17 0.96
C LEU A 78 -11.48 7.67 0.71
N GLU A 79 -11.76 8.45 1.75
CA GLU A 79 -11.88 9.91 1.67
C GLU A 79 -10.60 10.56 1.12
N ALA A 80 -9.44 10.15 1.62
CA ALA A 80 -8.15 10.67 1.17
C ALA A 80 -7.85 10.33 -0.30
N ALA A 81 -8.22 9.13 -0.74
CA ALA A 81 -8.00 8.68 -2.11
C ALA A 81 -9.02 9.26 -3.11
N TYR A 82 -10.24 9.53 -2.67
CA TYR A 82 -11.34 10.03 -3.50
C TYR A 82 -11.00 11.37 -4.16
N LYS A 83 -10.48 12.32 -3.38
CA LYS A 83 -10.15 13.68 -3.84
C LYS A 83 -9.22 13.69 -5.04
N HIS A 84 -8.27 12.77 -5.10
CA HIS A 84 -7.23 12.72 -6.14
C HIS A 84 -7.37 11.53 -7.07
N LYS A 85 -8.51 10.80 -7.01
CA LYS A 85 -8.76 9.55 -7.74
C LYS A 85 -7.54 8.64 -7.70
N SER A 86 -7.13 8.23 -6.50
CA SER A 86 -5.90 7.46 -6.30
C SER A 86 -6.18 5.98 -6.07
N CYS A 87 -5.26 5.14 -6.52
CA CYS A 87 -5.13 3.78 -6.05
C CYS A 87 -4.92 3.79 -4.52
N ILE A 88 -5.54 2.82 -3.84
CA ILE A 88 -5.39 2.59 -2.40
C ILE A 88 -4.59 1.30 -2.21
N LEU A 89 -3.48 1.38 -1.49
CA LEU A 89 -2.63 0.25 -1.14
C LEU A 89 -2.57 0.15 0.39
N HIS A 90 -3.20 -0.85 0.99
CA HIS A 90 -3.01 -1.12 2.41
C HIS A 90 -1.60 -1.65 2.64
N VAL A 91 -0.86 -1.07 3.58
CA VAL A 91 0.54 -1.41 3.83
C VAL A 91 0.77 -1.78 5.29
N HIS A 92 1.54 -2.85 5.50
CA HIS A 92 2.04 -3.28 6.81
C HIS A 92 3.47 -3.80 6.69
N THR A 93 4.09 -4.17 7.81
CA THR A 93 5.47 -4.68 7.85
C THR A 93 5.55 -5.98 8.63
N HIS A 94 6.33 -6.94 8.12
CA HIS A 94 6.74 -8.13 8.89
C HIS A 94 8.15 -7.98 9.48
N GLY A 95 8.79 -6.82 9.30
CA GLY A 95 10.18 -6.60 9.70
C GLY A 95 11.14 -7.55 8.96
N GLY A 96 12.29 -7.83 9.57
CA GLY A 96 13.30 -8.73 8.99
C GLY A 96 13.96 -8.21 7.72
N TRP A 97 14.71 -9.06 7.02
CA TRP A 97 15.42 -8.73 5.78
C TRP A 97 14.96 -9.66 4.66
N SER A 98 15.28 -9.32 3.41
CA SER A 98 14.85 -10.01 2.19
C SER A 98 13.37 -9.88 1.87
N ARG A 99 12.92 -10.48 0.75
CA ARG A 99 11.55 -10.33 0.26
C ARG A 99 10.54 -10.93 1.26
N PRO A 100 9.61 -10.13 1.81
CA PRO A 100 8.60 -10.63 2.73
C PRO A 100 7.56 -11.49 1.99
N GLU A 101 6.85 -12.32 2.74
CA GLU A 101 5.72 -13.12 2.28
C GLU A 101 4.45 -12.70 3.03
N PHE A 102 3.31 -12.72 2.33
CA PHE A 102 2.01 -12.51 2.97
C PHE A 102 1.64 -13.76 3.78
N SER A 103 1.09 -13.54 4.97
CA SER A 103 0.47 -14.62 5.74
C SER A 103 -0.85 -15.06 5.10
N ALA A 104 -1.34 -16.25 5.46
CA ALA A 104 -2.68 -16.68 5.03
C ALA A 104 -3.78 -15.72 5.53
N THR A 105 -3.58 -15.14 6.71
CA THR A 105 -4.46 -14.13 7.31
C THR A 105 -4.49 -12.85 6.48
N ASP A 106 -3.33 -12.36 6.03
CA ASP A 106 -3.22 -11.14 5.21
C ASP A 106 -4.00 -11.31 3.90
N LEU A 107 -3.79 -12.45 3.24
CA LEU A 107 -4.45 -12.76 1.97
C LEU A 107 -5.96 -12.88 2.13
N LYS A 108 -6.42 -13.57 3.18
CA LYS A 108 -7.85 -13.74 3.48
C LYS A 108 -8.51 -12.40 3.80
N SER A 109 -7.85 -11.58 4.63
CA SER A 109 -8.35 -10.25 5.00
C SER A 109 -8.41 -9.32 3.78
N ALA A 110 -7.33 -9.22 3.02
CA ALA A 110 -7.30 -8.38 1.83
C ALA A 110 -8.34 -8.75 0.79
N ALA A 111 -8.58 -10.05 0.58
CA ALA A 111 -9.60 -10.52 -0.33
C ALA A 111 -11.04 -10.11 0.09
N SER A 112 -11.28 -9.80 1.37
CA SER A 112 -12.58 -9.34 1.84
C SER A 112 -12.77 -7.83 1.67
N PHE A 113 -11.74 -7.01 1.97
CA PHE A 113 -11.91 -5.54 2.00
C PHE A 113 -11.47 -4.83 0.72
N VAL A 114 -10.42 -5.28 0.02
CA VAL A 114 -9.90 -4.58 -1.17
C VAL A 114 -10.93 -4.44 -2.29
N PRO A 115 -11.75 -5.47 -2.61
CA PRO A 115 -12.82 -5.32 -3.60
C PRO A 115 -13.82 -4.21 -3.26
N GLY A 116 -14.01 -3.89 -1.97
CA GLY A 116 -14.88 -2.81 -1.53
C GLY A 116 -14.39 -1.42 -1.95
N PHE A 117 -13.08 -1.22 -2.17
CA PHE A 117 -12.54 0.06 -2.59
C PHE A 117 -13.06 0.51 -3.97
N PHE A 118 -13.34 -0.45 -4.84
CA PHE A 118 -13.91 -0.19 -6.17
C PHE A 118 -15.31 0.43 -6.12
N ASN A 119 -16.04 0.33 -5.00
CA ASN A 119 -17.33 0.99 -4.86
C ASN A 119 -17.18 2.53 -4.85
N ALA A 120 -16.08 3.04 -4.30
CA ALA A 120 -15.78 4.47 -4.29
C ALA A 120 -14.93 4.90 -5.49
N LEU A 121 -14.02 4.03 -5.93
CA LEU A 121 -12.99 4.32 -6.93
C LEU A 121 -12.94 3.26 -8.04
N PRO A 122 -14.02 3.07 -8.82
CA PRO A 122 -14.16 1.93 -9.75
C PRO A 122 -13.14 1.91 -10.89
N GLY A 123 -12.56 3.06 -11.24
CA GLY A 123 -11.57 3.19 -12.32
C GLY A 123 -10.12 3.04 -11.88
N MET A 124 -9.85 2.78 -10.60
CA MET A 124 -8.50 2.66 -10.06
C MET A 124 -8.21 1.21 -9.65
N PRO A 125 -7.00 0.68 -9.91
CA PRO A 125 -6.58 -0.57 -9.29
C PRO A 125 -6.31 -0.33 -7.80
N HIS A 126 -6.39 -1.39 -7.00
CA HIS A 126 -6.22 -1.34 -5.54
C HIS A 126 -5.45 -2.57 -5.05
N GLY A 127 -4.85 -2.50 -3.87
CA GLY A 127 -4.09 -3.65 -3.39
C GLY A 127 -3.54 -3.55 -1.99
N ILE A 128 -2.58 -4.43 -1.74
CA ILE A 128 -1.85 -4.52 -0.48
C ILE A 128 -0.35 -4.61 -0.72
N ILE A 129 0.44 -4.11 0.23
CA ILE A 129 1.89 -4.22 0.26
C ILE A 129 2.31 -4.70 1.65
N VAL A 130 3.21 -5.67 1.71
CA VAL A 130 3.95 -6.00 2.94
C VAL A 130 5.41 -5.60 2.74
N LEU A 131 5.96 -4.92 3.74
CA LEU A 131 7.36 -4.50 3.78
C LEU A 131 8.18 -5.43 4.70
N SER A 132 9.44 -5.64 4.33
CA SER A 132 10.53 -6.02 5.24
C SER A 132 11.49 -4.84 5.36
N ASN A 133 12.58 -4.89 6.11
CA ASN A 133 13.54 -3.77 6.31
C ASN A 133 14.22 -3.26 5.03
N ASP A 134 14.30 -4.08 3.99
CA ASP A 134 15.03 -3.80 2.74
C ASP A 134 14.26 -4.18 1.47
N SER A 135 13.07 -4.76 1.59
CA SER A 135 12.30 -5.26 0.45
C SER A 135 10.78 -5.08 0.64
N ALA A 136 10.03 -5.53 -0.36
CA ALA A 136 8.58 -5.45 -0.39
C ALA A 136 7.97 -6.59 -1.21
N ARG A 137 6.72 -6.93 -0.92
CA ARG A 137 5.86 -7.76 -1.76
C ARG A 137 4.50 -7.08 -1.87
N GLY A 138 3.92 -7.10 -3.06
CA GLY A 138 2.63 -6.45 -3.33
C GLY A 138 1.68 -7.38 -4.07
N LEU A 139 0.39 -7.14 -3.86
CA LEU A 139 -0.69 -7.89 -4.48
C LEU A 139 -1.80 -6.92 -4.90
N MET A 140 -2.21 -7.00 -6.17
CA MET A 140 -3.06 -5.98 -6.81
C MET A 140 -4.30 -6.55 -7.46
N TRP A 141 -5.44 -5.92 -7.21
CA TRP A 141 -6.70 -6.09 -7.92
C TRP A 141 -6.83 -4.97 -8.95
N THR A 142 -7.17 -5.36 -10.17
CA THR A 142 -7.45 -4.41 -11.28
C THR A 142 -8.95 -4.20 -11.49
N ALA A 143 -9.78 -5.06 -10.89
CA ALA A 143 -11.24 -4.98 -10.88
C ALA A 143 -11.79 -5.82 -9.71
N PRO A 144 -13.02 -5.55 -9.21
CA PRO A 144 -13.54 -6.14 -7.97
C PRO A 144 -13.76 -7.65 -8.01
N LYS A 145 -13.93 -8.24 -9.21
CA LYS A 145 -14.19 -9.69 -9.40
C LYS A 145 -13.02 -10.43 -10.05
N ILE A 146 -11.88 -9.77 -10.20
CA ILE A 146 -10.69 -10.35 -10.82
C ILE A 146 -9.73 -10.81 -9.72
N ARG A 147 -9.12 -11.98 -9.92
CA ARG A 147 -8.09 -12.48 -8.99
C ARG A 147 -6.91 -11.52 -8.97
N PRO A 148 -6.33 -11.26 -7.80
CA PRO A 148 -5.21 -10.35 -7.73
C PRO A 148 -3.97 -10.91 -8.42
N THR A 149 -3.12 -10.01 -8.89
CA THR A 149 -1.82 -10.32 -9.49
C THR A 149 -0.71 -9.78 -8.61
N TYR A 150 0.36 -10.56 -8.43
CA TYR A 150 1.52 -10.10 -7.68
C TYR A 150 2.21 -8.93 -8.39
N VAL A 151 2.67 -7.96 -7.61
CA VAL A 151 3.57 -6.91 -8.09
C VAL A 151 4.89 -7.54 -8.51
N ALA A 152 5.30 -7.28 -9.74
CA ALA A 152 6.51 -7.86 -10.32
C ALA A 152 7.79 -7.17 -9.82
N GLY A 153 7.71 -5.92 -9.40
CA GLY A 153 8.87 -5.22 -8.83
C GLY A 153 8.54 -3.87 -8.20
N PHE A 154 9.43 -3.46 -7.29
CA PHE A 154 9.41 -2.18 -6.62
C PHE A 154 10.67 -1.40 -7.00
N VAL A 155 10.53 -0.09 -7.15
CA VAL A 155 11.65 0.83 -7.39
C VAL A 155 11.59 1.91 -6.33
N GLU A 156 12.62 1.95 -5.49
CA GLU A 156 12.87 3.06 -4.60
C GLU A 156 13.58 4.19 -5.39
N ILE A 157 13.01 5.39 -5.34
CA ILE A 157 13.53 6.58 -6.00
C ILE A 157 14.21 7.44 -4.93
N GLY A 158 15.53 7.31 -4.83
CA GLY A 158 16.36 8.08 -3.92
C GLY A 158 16.83 9.42 -4.47
N ALA A 159 17.79 10.01 -3.75
CA ALA A 159 18.44 11.25 -4.14
C ALA A 159 19.45 11.02 -5.28
N GLN A 160 18.94 10.63 -6.45
CA GLN A 160 19.50 11.00 -7.75
C GLN A 160 18.33 11.11 -8.73
N PHE A 161 17.85 12.33 -8.95
CA PHE A 161 17.73 12.96 -10.28
C PHE A 161 17.47 14.47 -10.15
N GLN A 162 18.26 15.25 -10.88
CA GLN A 162 18.08 16.67 -11.18
C GLN A 162 18.28 16.81 -12.69
N ARG A 163 17.35 17.44 -13.41
CA ARG A 163 17.60 17.89 -14.80
C ARG A 163 16.74 19.09 -15.14
N ILE A 164 17.33 20.28 -15.26
CA ILE A 164 16.65 21.45 -15.83
C ILE A 164 17.65 22.49 -16.39
N GLY A 165 17.41 22.93 -17.65
CA GLY A 165 18.00 24.11 -18.31
C GLY A 165 18.79 23.92 -19.61
N GLU A 166 19.18 22.70 -20.01
CA GLU A 166 20.10 22.52 -21.14
C GLU A 166 19.43 22.81 -22.50
N ALA A 167 19.85 23.92 -23.13
CA ALA A 167 19.76 24.12 -24.57
C ALA A 167 20.87 23.31 -25.27
N ALA A 168 20.61 22.91 -26.51
CA ALA A 168 21.46 22.06 -27.34
C ALA A 168 22.90 22.57 -27.52
#